data_AF-A0A219B220-F1
#
_entry.id   AF-A0A219B220-F1
#
_cell.length_a   1.000
_cell.length_b   1.000
_cell.length_c   1.000
_cell.angle_alpha   90.00
_cell.angle_beta   90.00
_cell.angle_gamma   90.00
#
_symmetry.space_group_name_H-M   'P 1'
#
loop_
_entity.id
_entity.type
_entity.pdbx_description
1 polymer ?
#
loop_
_entity_poly.entity_id
_entity_poly.type
_entity_poly.pdbx_seq_one_letter_code
_entity_poly.pdbx_strand_id
1 'polypeptide(L)' 'MKASEMDGVFVAMAILGCGDAGSACQTLKIMDPDFETVDQCLDAAPAILDRLTALDYPEVVIDCDARPVLAERQKKERLG' A
#
# COMPACT_ATOMS: atom_id res chain seq x y z
N MET A 1 -21.62 22.67 -14.88
CA MET A 1 -21.00 21.53 -14.17
C MET A 1 -19.56 21.45 -14.68
N LYS A 2 -18.59 21.96 -13.92
CA LYS A 2 -17.18 22.10 -14.36
C LYS A 2 -16.39 20.91 -13.84
N ALA A 3 -15.67 20.24 -14.73
CA ALA A 3 -14.70 19.20 -14.45
C ALA A 3 -13.39 19.81 -13.92
N SER A 4 -13.41 20.28 -12.68
CA SER A 4 -12.23 20.49 -11.83
C SER A 4 -12.34 19.49 -10.67
N GLU A 5 -11.20 19.04 -10.15
CA GLU A 5 -11.05 17.95 -9.16
C GLU A 5 -11.03 16.53 -9.74
N MET A 6 -10.02 16.25 -10.58
CA MET A 6 -9.33 14.96 -10.49
C MET A 6 -8.16 15.12 -9.50
N ASP A 7 -8.46 15.34 -8.22
CA ASP A 7 -7.53 14.94 -7.17
C ASP A 7 -7.62 13.41 -7.14
N GLY A 8 -6.76 12.75 -7.92
CA GLY A 8 -6.72 11.30 -7.97
C GLY A 8 -6.55 10.76 -6.55
N VAL A 9 -7.43 9.85 -6.15
CA VAL A 9 -7.16 8.98 -5.02
C VAL A 9 -6.59 7.71 -5.63
N PHE A 10 -5.43 7.28 -5.14
CA PHE A 10 -4.87 6.00 -5.51
C PHE A 10 -4.82 5.12 -4.26
N VAL A 11 -4.90 3.81 -4.44
CA VAL A 11 -4.82 2.88 -3.32
C VAL A 11 -3.45 2.25 -3.27
N ALA A 12 -2.75 2.50 -2.17
CA ALA A 12 -1.44 1.90 -1.90
C ALA A 12 -1.63 0.58 -1.15
N MET A 13 -0.84 -0.41 -1.52
CA MET A 13 -0.74 -1.68 -0.79
C MET A 13 0.57 -1.68 0.01
N ALA A 14 0.47 -1.67 1.33
CA ALA A 14 1.62 -1.85 2.22
C ALA A 14 1.67 -3.29 2.74
N ILE A 15 2.83 -3.92 2.58
CA ILE A 15 3.15 -5.22 3.14
C ILE A 15 3.85 -4.98 4.47
N LEU A 16 3.24 -5.45 5.55
CA LEU A 16 3.72 -5.33 6.91
C LEU A 16 4.21 -6.69 7.42
N GLY A 17 5.37 -6.72 8.06
CA GLY A 17 5.92 -7.88 8.74
C GLY A 17 5.75 -7.71 10.23
N CYS A 18 5.00 -8.59 10.85
CA CYS A 18 4.79 -8.62 12.30
C CYS A 18 5.75 -9.68 12.89
N GLY A 19 6.51 -9.28 13.91
CA GLY A 19 7.37 -10.19 14.65
C GLY A 19 6.57 -11.05 15.64
N ASP A 20 7.27 -11.84 16.45
CA ASP A 20 6.65 -12.68 17.47
C ASP A 20 5.71 -11.89 18.41
N ALA A 21 4.67 -12.60 18.86
CA ALA A 21 3.49 -12.10 19.56
C ALA A 21 3.75 -10.88 20.47
N GLY A 22 3.44 -9.69 19.94
CA GLY A 22 3.53 -8.42 20.66
C GLY A 22 4.40 -7.36 19.99
N SER A 23 5.14 -7.70 18.94
CA SER A 23 5.91 -6.73 18.17
C SER A 23 5.02 -5.92 17.23
N ALA A 24 5.17 -4.60 17.20
CA ALA A 24 4.48 -3.76 16.23
C ALA A 24 4.89 -4.15 14.81
N CYS A 25 3.92 -4.28 13.90
CA CYS A 25 4.20 -4.63 12.51
C CYS A 25 5.01 -3.51 11.82
N GLN A 26 6.05 -3.89 11.10
CA GLN A 26 6.91 -2.96 10.38
C GLN A 26 6.60 -3.02 8.89
N THR A 27 6.60 -1.87 8.22
CA THR A 27 6.47 -1.83 6.77
C THR A 27 7.69 -2.48 6.11
N LEU A 28 7.49 -3.60 5.45
CA LEU A 28 8.52 -4.29 4.67
C LEU A 28 8.62 -3.70 3.28
N LYS A 29 7.46 -3.42 2.67
CA LYS A 29 7.38 -2.92 1.31
C LYS A 29 6.08 -2.17 1.09
N ILE A 30 6.14 -1.07 0.35
CA ILE A 30 4.98 -0.41 -0.23
C ILE A 30 5.00 -0.74 -1.71
N MET A 31 3.93 -1.32 -2.22
CA MET A 31 3.76 -1.55 -3.65
C MET A 31 3.25 -0.28 -4.29
N ASP A 32 3.81 0.07 -5.45
CA ASP A 32 3.31 1.17 -6.27
C ASP A 32 1.81 0.93 -6.58
N PRO A 33 1.02 2.00 -6.67
CA PRO A 33 -0.42 1.88 -6.72
C PRO A 33 -0.89 1.41 -8.10
N ASP A 34 -1.19 0.13 -8.20
CA ASP A 34 -1.89 -0.46 -9.36
C ASP A 34 -3.42 -0.49 -9.18
N PHE A 35 -3.93 0.01 -8.04
CA PHE A 35 -5.34 -0.13 -7.66
C PHE A 35 -6.06 1.22 -7.61
N GLU A 36 -7.25 1.26 -8.22
CA GLU A 36 -8.12 2.43 -8.22
C GLU A 36 -9.01 2.49 -6.95
N THR A 37 -9.24 1.35 -6.29
CA THR A 37 -10.11 1.24 -5.11
C THR A 37 -9.53 0.29 -4.05
N VAL A 38 -10.00 0.44 -2.81
CA VAL A 38 -9.59 -0.43 -1.68
C VAL A 38 -10.05 -1.86 -1.93
N ASP A 39 -11.24 -2.04 -2.50
CA ASP A 39 -11.76 -3.36 -2.85
C ASP A 39 -10.86 -4.07 -3.88
N GLN A 40 -10.39 -3.38 -4.92
CA GLN A 40 -9.43 -3.97 -5.87
C GLN A 40 -8.12 -4.40 -5.19
N CYS A 41 -7.63 -3.60 -4.23
CA CYS A 41 -6.44 -3.93 -3.46
C CYS A 41 -6.66 -5.17 -2.59
N LEU A 42 -7.82 -5.27 -1.91
CA LEU A 42 -8.17 -6.41 -1.07
C LEU A 42 -8.39 -7.69 -1.88
N ASP A 43 -8.99 -7.60 -3.07
CA ASP A 43 -9.18 -8.75 -3.97
C ASP A 43 -7.83 -9.29 -4.49
N ALA A 44 -6.84 -8.42 -4.70
CA ALA A 44 -5.51 -8.81 -5.13
C ALA A 44 -4.61 -9.33 -3.98
N ALA A 45 -4.92 -8.97 -2.74
CA ALA A 45 -4.11 -9.29 -1.57
C ALA A 45 -3.81 -10.79 -1.39
N PRO A 46 -4.77 -11.73 -1.52
CA PRO A 46 -4.51 -13.17 -1.36
C PRO A 46 -3.46 -13.69 -2.34
N ALA A 47 -3.56 -13.32 -3.61
CA ALA A 47 -2.63 -13.76 -4.65
C ALA A 47 -1.22 -13.19 -4.44
N ILE A 48 -1.09 -12.05 -3.77
CA ILE A 48 0.19 -11.45 -3.40
C ILE A 48 0.76 -12.13 -2.15
N LEU A 49 -0.06 -12.39 -1.13
CA LEU A 49 0.35 -13.14 0.07
C LEU A 49 0.89 -14.53 -0.27
N ASP A 50 0.24 -15.25 -1.19
CA ASP A 50 0.72 -16.57 -1.66
C ASP A 50 2.12 -16.52 -2.30
N ARG A 51 2.50 -15.37 -2.87
CA ARG A 51 3.85 -15.15 -3.44
C ARG A 51 4.87 -14.72 -2.39
N LEU A 52 4.42 -14.27 -1.22
CA LEU A 52 5.25 -13.81 -0.10
C LEU A 52 5.58 -14.95 0.89
N THR A 53 5.65 -16.20 0.40
CA THR A 53 5.86 -17.42 1.18
C THR A 53 7.29 -17.61 1.73
N ALA A 54 8.19 -16.68 1.45
CA ALA A 54 9.60 -16.72 1.85
C ALA A 54 10.04 -15.42 2.57
N LEU A 55 9.22 -14.93 3.49
CA LEU A 55 9.57 -13.79 4.34
C LEU A 55 10.08 -14.26 5.70
N ASP A 56 11.10 -13.58 6.24
CA ASP A 56 11.68 -13.82 7.58
C ASP A 56 10.74 -13.40 8.72
N TYR A 57 9.47 -13.14 8.44
CA TYR A 57 8.47 -12.68 9.40
C TYR A 57 7.42 -13.77 9.63
N PRO A 58 7.13 -14.14 10.89
CA PRO A 58 6.15 -15.18 11.20
C PRO A 58 4.73 -14.79 10.81
N GLU A 59 4.44 -13.50 10.75
CA GLU A 59 3.15 -12.96 10.33
C GLU A 59 3.34 -11.82 9.33
N VAL A 60 2.55 -11.86 8.27
CA VAL A 60 2.58 -10.88 7.19
C VAL A 60 1.17 -10.36 6.96
N VAL A 61 1.00 -9.06 7.01
CA VAL A 61 -0.29 -8.38 6.88
C VAL A 61 -0.23 -7.42 5.70
N ILE A 62 -1.34 -7.32 4.97
CA ILE A 62 -1.52 -6.31 3.93
C ILE A 62 -2.41 -5.20 4.47
N ASP A 63 -1.96 -3.96 4.31
CA ASP A 63 -2.71 -2.75 4.60
C ASP A 63 -3.00 -2.01 3.29
N CYS A 64 -4.28 -1.90 2.94
CA CYS A 64 -4.77 -1.22 1.75
C CYS A 64 -5.32 0.15 2.15
N ASP A 65 -4.53 1.21 1.90
CA ASP A 65 -4.88 2.57 2.30
C ASP A 65 -5.11 3.45 1.08
N ALA A 66 -6.27 4.12 1.06
CA ALA A 66 -6.59 5.10 0.03
C ALA A 66 -5.84 6.39 0.34
N ARG A 67 -4.82 6.69 -0.46
CA ARG A 67 -4.02 7.89 -0.30
C ARG A 67 -4.52 8.95 -1.28
N PRO A 68 -4.72 10.19 -0.84
CA PRO A 68 -4.81 11.29 -1.80
C PRO A 68 -3.52 11.32 -2.62
N VAL A 69 -3.57 11.81 -3.86
CA VAL A 69 -2.43 12.04 -4.77
C VAL A 69 -1.20 12.74 -4.13
N LEU A 70 -1.20 13.07 -2.85
CA LEU A 70 -0.12 13.67 -2.06
C LEU A 70 1.14 12.82 -1.81
N ALA A 71 1.23 11.57 -2.27
CA ALA A 71 2.57 10.97 -2.53
C ALA A 71 3.22 11.57 -3.80
N GLU A 72 2.45 12.01 -4.78
CA GLU A 72 2.94 12.63 -6.02
C GLU A 72 3.55 14.02 -5.77
N ARG A 73 3.15 14.74 -4.70
CA ARG A 73 3.79 16.01 -4.29
C ARG A 73 5.11 15.82 -3.56
N GLN A 74 5.20 14.89 -2.60
CA GLN A 74 6.41 14.73 -1.77
C GLN A 74 7.67 14.45 -2.61
N LYS A 75 7.53 13.79 -3.76
CA LYS A 75 8.68 13.48 -4.62
C LYS A 75 9.09 14.62 -5.54
N LYS A 76 8.17 15.48 -5.99
CA LYS A 76 8.53 16.70 -6.73
C LYS A 76 9.38 17.65 -5.87
N GLU A 77 9.18 17.62 -4.55
CA GLU A 77 9.95 18.37 -3.54
C GLU A 77 11.33 17.76 -3.21
N ARG A 78 11.55 16.46 -3.47
CA ARG A 78 12.89 15.82 -3.43
C ARG A 78 13.71 16.09 -4.70
N LEU A 79 13.08 16.69 -5.72
CA LEU A 79 13.68 17.12 -6.99
C LEU A 79 13.84 18.66 -7.01
N GLY A 80 14.29 19.23 -5.89
CA GLY A 80 15.14 20.40 -5.94
C GLY A 80 16.47 20.09 -6.63
#